data_AF-A0A7S2GL61-F1
#
_entry.id   AF-A0A7S2GL61-F1
#
_cell.length_a   1.000
_cell.length_b   1.000
_cell.length_c   1.000
_cell.angle_alpha   90.00
_cell.angle_beta   90.00
_cell.angle_gamma   90.00
#
_symmetry.space_group_name_H-M   'P 1'
#
loop_
_entity.id
_entity.type
_entity.pdbx_description
1 polymer ?
#
loop_
_entity_poly.entity_id
_entity_poly.type
_entity_poly.pdbx_seq_one_letter_code
_entity_poly.pdbx_strand_id
1 'polypeptide(L)'
;MKEFFTQGEAEREQGLPISMNCDRHTANVAKAQVGFITFLVAPLYKALHAFVPSLTPIVNQLEMNKQHFLAEETAGWTPPALNSWTQAVYLYHMSPASNVAHAEHPLTSVDSKPLDDNTLLKLIEDAVSKALN
;
A
#
# COMPACT_ATOMS: atom_id res chain seq x y z
N MET A 1 7.23 12.79 -7.13
CA MET A 1 5.83 12.30 -7.21
C MET A 1 4.95 13.04 -8.22
N LYS A 2 5.06 14.37 -8.37
CA LYS A 2 4.23 15.13 -9.32
C LYS A 2 4.14 14.49 -10.71
N GLU A 3 5.28 14.11 -11.29
CA GLU A 3 5.35 13.47 -12.61
C GLU A 3 4.60 12.14 -12.68
N PHE A 4 4.83 11.21 -11.75
CA PHE A 4 4.07 9.96 -11.67
C PHE A 4 2.57 10.18 -11.55
N PHE A 5 2.14 11.20 -10.79
CA PHE A 5 0.72 11.52 -10.67
C PHE A 5 0.13 12.13 -11.95
N THR A 6 0.92 12.92 -12.67
CA THR A 6 0.53 13.42 -14.00
C THR A 6 0.39 12.26 -14.98
N GLN A 7 1.28 11.28 -14.94
CA GLN A 7 1.16 10.07 -15.74
C GLN A 7 -0.11 9.27 -15.38
N GLY A 8 -0.36 9.05 -14.09
CA GLY A 8 -1.54 8.31 -13.64
C GLY A 8 -2.86 8.98 -14.02
N GLU A 9 -2.88 10.31 -14.10
CA GLU A 9 -4.05 11.03 -14.63
C GLU A 9 -4.25 10.78 -16.13
N ALA A 10 -3.17 10.87 -16.92
CA ALA A 10 -3.23 10.58 -18.35
C ALA A 10 -3.66 9.12 -18.63
N GLU A 11 -3.18 8.16 -17.83
CA GLU A 11 -3.61 6.77 -17.89
C GLU A 11 -5.11 6.62 -17.60
N ARG A 12 -5.61 7.32 -16.57
CA ARG A 12 -7.04 7.34 -16.23
C ARG A 12 -7.90 7.94 -17.34
N GLU A 13 -7.49 9.08 -17.90
CA GLU A 13 -8.20 9.74 -19.01
C GLU A 13 -8.29 8.85 -20.26
N GLN A 14 -7.29 8.00 -20.49
CA GLN A 14 -7.26 7.05 -21.60
C GLN A 14 -7.95 5.72 -21.28
N GLY A 15 -8.48 5.53 -20.07
CA GLY A 15 -9.09 4.28 -19.63
C GLY A 15 -8.08 3.13 -19.47
N LEU A 16 -6.79 3.45 -19.26
CA LEU A 16 -5.74 2.46 -19.03
C LEU A 16 -5.63 2.10 -17.54
N PRO A 17 -5.15 0.89 -17.21
CA PRO A 17 -4.76 0.58 -15.84
C PRO A 17 -3.69 1.55 -15.35
N ILE A 18 -3.90 2.14 -14.17
CA ILE A 18 -2.94 3.10 -13.60
C ILE A 18 -1.68 2.37 -13.15
N SER A 19 -0.53 2.88 -13.55
CA SER A 19 0.79 2.35 -13.21
C SER A 19 1.06 2.41 -11.70
N MET A 20 1.89 1.49 -11.21
CA MET A 20 2.29 1.45 -9.81
C MET A 20 2.84 2.81 -9.35
N ASN A 21 2.42 3.27 -8.17
CA ASN A 21 2.77 4.57 -7.58
C ASN A 21 2.31 5.82 -8.36
N CYS A 22 1.59 5.66 -9.49
CA CYS A 22 1.13 6.77 -10.31
C CYS A 22 -0.26 7.29 -9.90
N ASP A 23 -0.99 6.56 -9.07
CA ASP A 23 -2.26 7.04 -8.51
C ASP A 23 -2.06 7.87 -7.24
N ARG A 24 -2.36 9.16 -7.31
CA ARG A 24 -2.22 10.09 -6.16
C ARG A 24 -3.17 9.80 -5.00
N HIS A 25 -4.22 9.02 -5.23
CA HIS A 25 -5.21 8.68 -4.20
C HIS A 25 -4.82 7.43 -3.41
N THR A 26 -3.95 6.58 -3.96
CA THR A 26 -3.59 5.29 -3.36
C THR A 26 -2.08 5.14 -3.16
N ALA A 27 -1.25 6.03 -3.69
CA ALA A 27 0.19 5.97 -3.51
C ALA A 27 0.62 6.32 -2.08
N ASN A 28 1.24 5.35 -1.39
CA ASN A 28 2.00 5.61 -0.18
C ASN A 28 3.43 6.02 -0.56
N VAL A 29 3.68 7.33 -0.60
CA VAL A 29 4.96 7.90 -1.02
C VAL A 29 6.09 7.49 -0.09
N ALA A 30 5.87 7.50 1.23
CA ALA A 30 6.87 7.12 2.22
C ALA A 30 7.32 5.67 2.01
N LYS A 31 6.38 4.74 1.92
CA LYS A 31 6.65 3.32 1.61
C LYS A 31 7.40 3.14 0.29
N ALA A 32 6.99 3.88 -0.75
CA ALA A 32 7.65 3.84 -2.05
C ALA A 32 9.12 4.31 -1.96
N GLN A 33 9.40 5.37 -1.21
CA GLN A 33 10.78 5.86 -0.99
C GLN A 33 11.61 4.87 -0.17
N VAL A 34 11.05 4.28 0.89
CA VAL A 34 11.73 3.24 1.68
C VAL A 34 12.11 2.06 0.79
N GLY A 35 11.20 1.57 -0.04
CA GLY A 35 11.46 0.49 -0.99
C GLY A 35 12.53 0.87 -2.01
N PHE A 36 12.41 2.04 -2.63
CA PHE A 36 13.37 2.51 -3.64
C PHE A 36 14.79 2.67 -3.08
N ILE A 37 14.93 3.25 -1.88
CA ILE A 37 16.22 3.39 -1.22
C ILE A 37 16.78 2.01 -0.85
N THR A 38 15.96 1.12 -0.30
CA THR A 38 16.39 -0.19 0.19
C THR A 38 16.86 -1.11 -0.93
N PHE A 39 16.12 -1.17 -2.03
CA PHE A 39 16.34 -2.17 -3.07
C PHE A 39 17.15 -1.67 -4.27
N LEU A 40 17.25 -0.36 -4.49
CA LEU A 40 18.01 0.20 -5.62
C LEU A 40 19.12 1.14 -5.17
N VAL A 41 18.77 2.25 -4.50
CA VAL A 41 19.72 3.34 -4.27
C VAL A 41 20.83 2.95 -3.30
N ALA A 42 20.50 2.37 -2.14
CA ALA A 42 21.51 2.01 -1.14
C ALA A 42 22.47 0.91 -1.64
N PRO A 43 22.03 -0.19 -2.28
CA PRO A 43 22.95 -1.17 -2.88
C PRO A 43 23.89 -0.52 -3.91
N LEU A 44 23.37 0.35 -4.79
CA LEU A 44 24.17 1.04 -5.79
C LEU A 44 25.27 1.92 -5.15
N TYR A 45 24.90 2.79 -4.21
CA TYR A 45 25.87 3.69 -3.59
C TYR A 45 26.87 2.97 -2.68
N LYS A 46 26.48 1.87 -2.03
CA LYS A 46 27.41 1.01 -1.28
C LYS A 46 28.42 0.33 -2.20
N ALA A 47 27.98 -0.15 -3.37
CA ALA A 47 28.89 -0.71 -4.37
C ALA A 47 29.89 0.34 -4.89
N LEU A 48 29.43 1.57 -5.17
CA LEU A 48 30.30 2.67 -5.59
C LEU A 48 31.27 3.13 -4.50
N HIS A 49 30.83 3.16 -3.25
CA HIS A 49 31.65 3.56 -2.10
C HIS A 49 32.90 2.70 -1.92
N ALA A 50 32.85 1.42 -2.32
CA ALA A 50 34.02 0.54 -2.33
C ALA A 50 35.17 1.05 -3.22
N PHE A 51 34.85 1.84 -4.25
CA PHE A 51 35.82 2.45 -5.17
C PHE A 51 36.07 3.93 -4.89
N VAL A 52 35.09 4.62 -4.29
CA VAL A 52 35.14 6.06 -4.04
C VAL A 52 34.79 6.31 -2.56
N PRO A 53 35.77 6.18 -1.63
CA PRO A 53 35.53 6.35 -0.19
C PRO A 53 35.03 7.74 0.20
N SER A 54 35.26 8.76 -0.63
CA SER A 54 34.74 10.11 -0.43
C SER A 54 33.20 10.19 -0.53
N LEU A 55 32.52 9.12 -0.97
CA LEU A 55 31.06 9.00 -0.92
C LEU A 55 30.51 8.68 0.49
N THR A 56 31.36 8.47 1.50
CA THR A 56 30.92 8.18 2.88
C THR A 56 29.80 9.10 3.39
N PRO A 57 29.87 10.44 3.22
CA PRO A 57 28.80 11.32 3.67
C PRO A 57 27.47 11.06 2.95
N ILE A 58 27.51 10.70 1.66
CA ILE A 58 26.33 10.41 0.85
C ILE A 58 25.69 9.10 1.31
N VAL A 59 26.49 8.06 1.55
CA VAL A 59 25.99 6.77 2.06
C VAL A 59 25.33 6.95 3.43
N ASN A 60 25.92 7.75 4.31
CA ASN A 60 25.34 8.06 5.62
C ASN A 60 24.03 8.85 5.49
N GLN A 61 23.99 9.84 4.59
CA GLN A 61 22.77 10.63 4.34
C GLN A 61 21.64 9.77 3.76
N LEU A 62 21.95 8.79 2.91
CA LEU A 62 20.95 7.86 2.37
C LEU A 62 20.28 7.05 3.49
N GLU A 63 21.03 6.61 4.50
CA GLU A 63 20.44 5.89 5.63
C GLU A 63 19.56 6.82 6.50
N MET A 64 20.00 8.05 6.74
CA MET A 64 19.17 9.04 7.47
C MET A 64 17.87 9.35 6.73
N ASN A 65 17.92 9.53 5.40
CA ASN A 65 16.73 9.77 4.59
C ASN A 65 15.77 8.58 4.62
N LYS A 66 16.29 7.35 4.57
CA LYS A 66 15.48 6.14 4.71
C LYS A 66 14.78 6.09 6.06
N GLN A 67 15.48 6.42 7.15
CA GLN A 67 14.91 6.47 8.50
C GLN A 67 13.79 7.53 8.59
N HIS A 68 13.98 8.69 7.97
CA HIS A 68 12.95 9.71 7.88
C HIS A 68 11.68 9.19 7.19
N PHE A 69 11.81 8.56 6.01
CA PHE A 69 10.64 8.00 5.32
C PHE A 69 10.01 6.80 6.05
N LEU A 70 10.80 5.99 6.76
CA LEU A 70 10.24 4.95 7.64
C LEU A 70 9.41 5.57 8.76
N ALA A 71 9.88 6.64 9.38
CA ALA A 71 9.12 7.35 10.41
C ALA A 71 7.81 7.90 9.84
N GLU A 72 7.84 8.51 8.65
CA GLU A 72 6.64 8.99 7.96
C GLU A 72 5.66 7.85 7.59
N GLU A 73 6.16 6.68 7.17
CA GLU A 73 5.32 5.50 6.90
C GLU A 73 4.63 5.02 8.17
N THR A 74 5.37 4.94 9.28
CA THR A 74 4.85 4.49 10.58
C THR A 74 3.92 5.49 11.26
N ALA A 75 3.97 6.78 10.87
CA ALA A 75 3.10 7.83 11.39
C ALA A 75 1.63 7.69 10.95
N GLY A 76 1.29 6.68 10.14
CA GLY A 76 -0.08 6.30 9.83
C GLY A 76 -0.58 6.89 8.52
N TRP A 77 0.05 6.55 7.40
CA TRP A 77 -0.49 6.87 6.08
C TRP A 77 -1.86 6.21 5.88
N THR A 78 -2.87 7.03 5.60
CA THR A 78 -4.20 6.56 5.18
C THR A 78 -4.45 6.98 3.74
N PRO A 79 -4.91 6.07 2.87
CA PRO A 79 -5.30 6.45 1.52
C PRO A 79 -6.50 7.41 1.59
N PRO A 80 -6.46 8.56 0.91
CA PRO A 80 -7.65 9.41 0.80
C PRO A 80 -8.72 8.66 -0.01
N ALA A 81 -9.85 8.38 0.65
CA ALA A 81 -11.08 7.78 0.12
C ALA A 81 -11.14 6.25 -0.04
N LEU A 82 -10.75 5.48 0.99
CA LEU A 82 -11.26 4.11 1.15
C LEU A 82 -12.30 4.07 2.28
N ASN A 83 -13.46 3.49 2.02
CA ASN A 83 -14.40 3.16 3.08
C ASN A 83 -13.78 2.11 4.02
N SER A 84 -14.35 1.96 5.22
CA SER A 84 -13.79 1.11 6.29
C SER A 84 -13.49 -0.32 5.85
N TRP A 85 -14.26 -0.88 4.92
CA TRP A 85 -14.08 -2.23 4.42
C TRP A 85 -12.91 -2.33 3.43
N THR A 86 -12.80 -1.39 2.49
CA THR A 86 -11.64 -1.30 1.58
C THR A 86 -10.33 -1.05 2.31
N GLN A 87 -10.36 -0.27 3.39
CA GLN A 87 -9.16 -0.04 4.21
C GLN A 87 -8.72 -1.33 4.91
N ALA A 88 -9.65 -2.15 5.39
CA ALA A 88 -9.34 -3.46 5.98
C ALA A 88 -8.73 -4.44 4.96
N VAL A 89 -9.28 -4.49 3.73
CA VAL A 89 -8.74 -5.34 2.65
C VAL A 89 -7.34 -4.89 2.22
N TYR A 90 -7.11 -3.58 2.11
CA TYR A 90 -5.80 -3.03 1.79
C TYR A 90 -4.75 -3.38 2.86
N LEU A 91 -5.09 -3.23 4.14
CA LEU A 91 -4.23 -3.60 5.27
C LEU A 91 -3.89 -5.09 5.26
N TYR A 92 -4.85 -5.95 4.88
CA TYR A 92 -4.64 -7.40 4.79
C TYR A 92 -3.64 -7.78 3.69
N HIS A 93 -3.79 -7.25 2.48
CA HIS A 93 -2.90 -7.57 1.35
C HIS A 93 -1.52 -6.92 1.41
N MET A 94 -1.35 -5.88 2.25
CA MET A 94 -0.10 -5.15 2.40
C MET A 94 0.75 -5.55 3.60
N SER A 95 0.26 -6.44 4.47
CA SER A 95 1.00 -6.94 5.63
C SER A 95 2.20 -7.79 5.19
N PRO A 96 3.41 -7.59 5.76
CA PRO A 96 4.54 -8.49 5.51
C PRO A 96 4.17 -9.89 6.00
N ALA A 97 4.50 -10.92 5.22
CA ALA A 97 4.17 -12.33 5.46
C ALA A 97 4.69 -12.94 6.79
N SER A 98 5.28 -12.15 7.69
CA SER A 98 5.92 -12.60 8.92
C SER A 98 5.03 -12.54 10.17
N ASN A 99 3.77 -12.10 10.09
CA ASN A 99 2.85 -12.11 11.24
C ASN A 99 1.54 -12.88 11.00
N VAL A 100 1.49 -13.71 9.96
CA VAL A 100 0.42 -14.71 9.85
C VAL A 100 0.83 -15.87 10.76
N ALA A 101 0.37 -15.84 12.02
CA ALA A 101 0.14 -17.09 12.72
C ALA A 101 -0.72 -17.94 11.77
N HIS A 102 -0.20 -19.09 11.35
CA HIS A 102 -0.95 -20.08 10.60
C HIS A 102 -2.17 -20.47 11.43
N ALA A 103 -3.27 -19.74 11.27
CA ALA A 103 -4.58 -20.27 11.54
C ALA A 103 -4.87 -21.24 10.38
N GLU A 104 -4.32 -22.44 10.48
CA GLU A 104 -4.86 -23.55 9.72
C GLU A 104 -6.31 -23.74 10.17
N HIS A 105 -7.24 -23.41 9.30
CA HIS A 105 -8.55 -24.05 9.31
C HIS A 105 -8.71 -24.83 8.00
N PRO A 106 -9.28 -26.04 8.09
CA PRO A 106 -9.16 -27.06 7.07
C PRO A 106 -9.92 -26.65 5.81
N LEU A 107 -9.37 -27.02 4.65
CA LEU A 107 -10.14 -27.13 3.41
C LEU A 107 -11.26 -28.15 3.65
N THR A 108 -12.44 -27.68 4.06
CA THR A 108 -13.69 -28.43 3.95
C THR A 108 -14.64 -27.60 3.09
N SER A 109 -15.07 -28.20 1.98
CA SER A 109 -16.15 -27.75 1.10
C SER A 109 -17.23 -26.97 1.84
N VAL A 110 -17.38 -25.67 1.53
CA VAL A 110 -18.50 -24.86 2.01
C VAL A 110 -19.73 -25.25 1.20
N ASP A 111 -20.71 -25.84 1.88
CA ASP A 111 -22.07 -25.95 1.36
C ASP A 111 -22.57 -24.54 1.00
N SER A 112 -22.64 -24.27 -0.31
CA SER A 112 -23.26 -23.09 -0.87
C SER A 112 -24.78 -23.21 -0.70
N LYS A 113 -25.33 -22.69 0.41
CA LYS A 113 -26.72 -22.25 0.39
C LYS A 113 -26.74 -20.75 0.07
N PRO A 114 -27.36 -20.34 -1.05
CA PRO A 114 -27.54 -18.92 -1.35
C PRO A 114 -28.31 -18.27 -0.20
N LEU A 115 -27.85 -17.11 0.25
CA LEU A 115 -28.65 -16.24 1.11
C LEU A 115 -29.89 -15.85 0.31
N ASP A 116 -31.08 -16.01 0.89
CA ASP A 116 -32.31 -15.64 0.22
C ASP A 116 -32.40 -14.11 0.06
N ASP A 117 -33.05 -13.67 -1.02
CA ASP A 117 -33.07 -12.27 -1.45
C ASP A 117 -33.61 -11.32 -0.37
N ASN A 118 -34.48 -11.80 0.54
CA ASN A 118 -35.01 -10.99 1.65
C ASN A 118 -33.96 -10.76 2.74
N THR A 119 -33.08 -11.72 2.98
CA THR A 119 -31.96 -11.57 3.92
C THR A 119 -30.91 -10.60 3.39
N LEU A 120 -30.64 -10.64 2.08
CA LEU A 120 -29.71 -9.73 1.43
C LEU A 120 -30.22 -8.28 1.44
N LEU A 121 -31.50 -8.07 1.10
CA LEU A 121 -32.14 -6.75 1.13
C LEU A 121 -32.14 -6.14 2.54
N LYS A 122 -32.43 -6.94 3.56
CA LYS A 122 -32.44 -6.48 4.96
C LYS A 122 -31.07 -6.05 5.45
N LEU A 123 -30.01 -6.74 5.04
CA LEU A 123 -28.62 -6.35 5.35
C LEU A 123 -28.21 -5.06 4.66
N ILE A 124 -28.70 -4.83 3.44
CA ILE A 124 -28.46 -3.60 2.69
C ILE A 124 -29.23 -2.42 3.33
N GLU A 125 -30.49 -2.62 3.71
CA GLU A 125 -31.30 -1.58 4.38
C GLU A 125 -30.73 -1.20 5.76
N ASP A 126 -30.31 -2.18 6.57
CA ASP A 126 -29.66 -1.93 7.87
C ASP A 126 -28.33 -1.17 7.72
N ALA A 127 -27.57 -1.46 6.65
CA ALA A 127 -26.33 -0.77 6.36
C ALA A 127 -26.57 0.67 5.89
N VAL A 128 -27.60 0.91 5.08
CA VAL A 128 -27.98 2.25 4.60
C VAL A 128 -28.53 3.11 5.75
N SER A 129 -29.39 2.56 6.62
CA SER A 129 -29.92 3.29 7.78
C SER A 129 -28.85 3.67 8.80
N LYS A 130 -27.81 2.84 8.99
CA LYS A 130 -26.69 3.17 9.88
C LYS A 130 -25.73 4.21 9.31
N ALA A 131 -25.73 4.42 7.99
CA ALA A 131 -24.86 5.39 7.33
C ALA A 131 -25.48 6.79 7.22
N LEU A 132 -26.79 6.93 7.47
CA LEU A 132 -27.56 8.18 7.31
C LEU A 132 -27.96 8.85 8.65
N ASN A 133 -27.51 8.32 9.78
CA ASN A 133 -27.55 8.94 11.11
C ASN A 133 -26.13 9.10 11.66
#